data_AF-T1GBT2-F1
#
_entry.id   AF-T1GBT2-F1
#
_cell.length_a   1.000
_cell.length_b   1.000
_cell.length_c   1.000
_cell.angle_alpha   90.00
_cell.angle_beta   90.00
_cell.angle_gamma   90.00
#
_symmetry.space_group_name_H-M   'P 1'
#
loop_
_entity.id
_entity.type
_entity.pdbx_description
1 polymer ?
#
loop_
_entity_poly.entity_id
_entity_poly.type
_entity_poly.pdbx_seq_one_letter_code
_entity_poly.pdbx_strand_id
1 'polypeptide(L)'
;MIFSKAINNYRIRKIENIGKMTKMTQDEIISNTRTVIQGLEALRIEHHNLISGTSDNESNEKSHIIKKNIESLELGLGEAQVMMALASHLQNIEAEKQKLKTQVRRLYQENAWLRDELANTQQKFQTSEQTVAQLEEEKNHLLFMASMKKIEDENQDPEENSEKSRPDPVVELFPDEDHDDRNMSPTPPSHFANQTSGYEIPARLRTLHNLVIQYASQG
;
A
#
# COMPACT_ATOMS: atom_id res chain seq x y z
N MET A 1 -11.34 -17.14 -49.81
CA MET A 1 -10.16 -17.18 -48.93
C MET A 1 -10.47 -16.98 -47.43
N ILE A 2 -11.33 -16.03 -47.05
CA ILE A 2 -11.60 -15.69 -45.63
C ILE A 2 -12.22 -16.85 -44.83
N PHE A 3 -13.17 -17.58 -45.43
CA PHE A 3 -13.85 -18.72 -44.78
C PHE A 3 -12.89 -19.88 -44.43
N SER A 4 -11.89 -20.12 -45.29
CA SER A 4 -10.85 -21.13 -45.05
C SER A 4 -9.91 -20.75 -43.90
N LYS A 5 -9.64 -19.46 -43.71
CA LYS A 5 -8.83 -18.96 -42.58
C LYS A 5 -9.56 -19.11 -41.25
N ALA A 6 -10.87 -18.84 -41.21
CA ALA A 6 -11.69 -19.00 -40.00
C ALA A 6 -11.77 -20.47 -39.56
N ILE A 7 -11.96 -21.39 -40.50
CA ILE A 7 -11.99 -22.84 -40.23
C ILE A 7 -10.62 -23.32 -39.71
N ASN A 8 -9.51 -22.87 -40.31
CA ASN A 8 -8.18 -23.23 -39.82
C ASN A 8 -7.91 -22.69 -38.40
N ASN A 9 -8.28 -21.43 -38.12
CA ASN A 9 -8.14 -20.86 -36.79
C ASN A 9 -8.97 -21.62 -35.74
N TYR A 10 -10.19 -22.04 -36.08
CA TYR A 10 -11.00 -22.86 -35.20
C TYR A 10 -10.36 -24.23 -34.92
N ARG A 11 -9.80 -24.89 -35.95
CA ARG A 11 -9.10 -26.18 -35.78
C ARG A 11 -7.86 -26.04 -34.90
N ILE A 12 -7.04 -25.00 -35.09
CA ILE A 12 -5.86 -24.73 -34.26
C ILE A 12 -6.27 -24.52 -32.80
N ARG A 13 -7.28 -23.67 -32.54
CA ARG A 13 -7.79 -23.43 -31.18
C ARG A 13 -8.36 -24.69 -30.53
N LYS A 14 -9.02 -25.55 -31.31
CA LYS A 14 -9.57 -26.82 -30.83
C LYS A 14 -8.44 -27.82 -30.50
N ILE A 15 -7.39 -27.88 -31.31
CA ILE A 15 -6.20 -28.70 -31.05
C ILE A 15 -5.45 -28.18 -29.81
N GLU A 16 -5.29 -26.87 -29.65
CA GLU A 16 -4.70 -26.27 -28.45
C GLU A 16 -5.54 -26.55 -27.19
N ASN A 17 -6.86 -26.47 -27.28
CA ASN A 17 -7.75 -26.80 -26.15
C ASN A 17 -7.71 -28.29 -25.81
N ILE A 18 -7.70 -29.18 -26.80
CA ILE A 18 -7.54 -30.62 -26.57
C ILE A 18 -6.17 -30.89 -25.95
N GLY A 19 -5.10 -30.28 -26.47
CA GLY A 19 -3.75 -30.37 -25.93
C GLY A 19 -3.65 -29.88 -24.49
N LYS A 20 -4.39 -28.82 -24.12
CA LYS A 20 -4.53 -28.34 -22.74
C LYS A 20 -5.29 -29.32 -21.84
N MET A 21 -6.33 -29.98 -22.36
CA MET A 21 -7.10 -30.99 -21.60
C MET A 21 -6.35 -32.30 -21.39
N THR A 22 -5.47 -32.69 -22.32
CA THR A 22 -4.61 -33.88 -22.17
C THR A 22 -3.31 -33.61 -21.40
N LYS A 23 -3.02 -32.35 -21.09
CA LYS A 23 -1.82 -31.99 -20.33
C LYS A 23 -2.13 -32.15 -18.84
N MET A 24 -1.58 -33.18 -18.24
CA MET A 24 -1.69 -33.43 -16.81
C MET A 24 -1.23 -32.19 -16.04
N THR A 25 -2.05 -31.71 -15.11
CA THR A 25 -1.71 -30.54 -14.31
C THR A 25 -0.60 -30.86 -13.29
N GLN A 26 0.09 -29.85 -12.78
CA GLN A 26 1.12 -30.06 -11.75
C GLN A 26 0.54 -30.74 -10.51
N ASP A 27 -0.68 -30.36 -10.11
CA ASP A 27 -1.37 -30.96 -8.96
C ASP A 27 -1.77 -32.41 -9.22
N GLU A 28 -2.21 -32.73 -10.44
CA GLU A 28 -2.47 -34.11 -10.86
C GLU A 28 -1.18 -34.95 -10.88
N ILE A 29 -0.07 -34.40 -11.36
CA ILE A 29 1.24 -35.06 -11.30
C ILE A 29 1.61 -35.37 -9.85
N ILE A 30 1.54 -34.38 -8.95
CA ILE A 30 1.88 -34.55 -7.53
C ILE A 30 0.97 -35.58 -6.86
N SER A 31 -0.34 -35.52 -7.13
CA SER A 31 -1.32 -36.47 -6.59
C SER A 31 -1.06 -37.90 -7.07
N ASN A 32 -0.76 -38.06 -8.36
CA ASN A 32 -0.42 -39.35 -8.94
C ASN A 32 0.90 -39.88 -8.38
N THR A 33 1.93 -39.05 -8.28
CA THR A 33 3.22 -39.43 -7.66
C THR A 33 3.04 -39.86 -6.21
N ARG A 34 2.19 -39.18 -5.43
CA ARG A 34 1.87 -39.61 -4.05
C ARG A 34 1.21 -40.97 -4.00
N THR A 35 0.29 -41.24 -4.93
CA THR A 35 -0.37 -42.55 -5.05
C THR A 35 0.63 -43.64 -5.44
N VAL A 36 1.54 -43.35 -6.37
CA VAL A 36 2.62 -44.26 -6.77
C VAL A 36 3.54 -44.58 -5.59
N ILE A 37 3.94 -43.59 -4.79
CA ILE A 37 4.75 -43.82 -3.58
C ILE A 37 4.06 -44.80 -2.63
N GLN A 38 2.77 -44.59 -2.33
CA GLN A 38 2.01 -45.49 -1.45
C GLN A 38 1.92 -46.92 -2.02
N GLY A 39 1.70 -47.05 -3.33
CA GLY A 39 1.66 -48.35 -4.01
C GLY A 39 3.02 -49.06 -3.97
N LEU A 40 4.11 -48.34 -4.24
CA LEU A 40 5.48 -48.89 -4.20
C LEU A 40 5.86 -49.32 -2.78
N GLU A 41 5.50 -48.54 -1.76
CA GLU A 41 5.75 -48.88 -0.36
C GLU A 41 5.01 -50.18 0.03
N ALA A 42 3.74 -50.31 -0.36
CA ALA A 42 2.95 -51.51 -0.12
C ALA A 42 3.57 -52.74 -0.80
N LEU A 43 3.91 -52.64 -2.10
CA LEU A 43 4.58 -53.73 -2.81
C LEU A 43 5.92 -54.09 -2.16
N ARG A 44 6.72 -53.10 -1.75
CA ARG A 44 8.02 -53.33 -1.11
C ARG A 44 7.86 -54.13 0.18
N ILE A 45 6.86 -53.80 1.00
CA ILE A 45 6.53 -54.54 2.22
C ILE A 45 6.11 -55.98 1.90
N GLU A 46 5.25 -56.18 0.90
CA GLU A 46 4.84 -57.52 0.45
C GLU A 46 6.04 -58.36 -0.01
N HIS A 47 6.94 -57.78 -0.81
CA HIS A 47 8.17 -58.45 -1.26
C HIS A 47 9.12 -58.78 -0.08
N HIS A 48 9.19 -57.92 0.94
CA HIS A 48 9.93 -58.20 2.18
C HIS A 48 9.29 -59.35 2.98
N ASN A 49 7.97 -59.40 3.05
CA ASN A 49 7.27 -60.50 3.71
C ASN A 49 7.49 -61.82 2.96
N LEU A 50 7.42 -61.80 1.62
CA LEU A 50 7.69 -62.97 0.78
C LEU A 50 9.11 -63.51 0.99
N ILE A 51 10.11 -62.63 1.05
CA ILE A 51 11.49 -63.08 1.23
C ILE A 51 11.75 -63.64 2.64
N SER A 52 11.07 -63.10 3.66
CA SER A 52 11.13 -63.62 5.03
C SER A 52 10.41 -64.98 5.18
N GLY A 53 9.41 -65.25 4.33
CA GLY A 53 8.63 -66.49 4.35
C GLY A 53 9.24 -67.63 3.54
N THR A 54 10.16 -67.35 2.61
CA THR A 54 10.93 -68.39 1.90
C THR A 54 11.98 -69.01 2.81
N SER A 55 11.81 -70.29 3.18
CA SER A 55 12.84 -71.06 3.90
C SER A 55 14.07 -71.29 3.00
N ASP A 56 15.26 -71.36 3.59
CA ASP A 56 16.57 -71.48 2.93
C ASP A 56 16.71 -72.64 1.90
N ASN A 57 15.75 -73.57 1.84
CA ASN A 57 15.75 -74.71 0.93
C ASN A 57 14.88 -74.54 -0.34
N GLU A 58 14.06 -73.49 -0.45
CA GLU A 58 13.22 -73.25 -1.64
C GLU A 58 13.88 -72.29 -2.65
N SER A 59 14.29 -72.83 -3.79
CA SER A 59 14.62 -72.15 -5.06
C SER A 59 15.35 -70.79 -4.94
N ASN A 60 16.69 -70.86 -4.82
CA ASN A 60 17.61 -69.71 -4.86
C ASN A 60 17.25 -68.65 -5.92
N GLU A 61 16.73 -69.08 -7.07
CA GLU A 61 16.35 -68.22 -8.18
C GLU A 61 15.15 -67.31 -7.85
N LYS A 62 14.14 -67.82 -7.13
CA LYS A 62 13.00 -67.01 -6.67
C LYS A 62 13.43 -65.96 -5.65
N SER A 63 14.26 -66.35 -4.67
CA SER A 63 14.81 -65.41 -3.69
C SER A 63 15.63 -64.31 -4.37
N HIS A 64 16.45 -64.68 -5.37
CA HIS A 64 17.24 -63.72 -6.14
C HIS A 64 16.37 -62.71 -6.92
N ILE A 65 15.30 -63.18 -7.58
CA ILE A 65 14.34 -62.31 -8.28
C ILE A 65 13.65 -61.34 -7.30
N ILE A 66 13.22 -61.83 -6.13
CA ILE A 66 12.56 -60.98 -5.13
C ILE A 66 13.52 -59.89 -4.62
N LYS A 67 14.79 -60.21 -4.35
CA LYS A 67 15.81 -59.21 -3.96
C LYS A 67 15.97 -58.12 -5.02
N LYS A 68 16.10 -58.52 -6.29
CA LYS A 68 16.21 -57.58 -7.41
C LYS A 68 14.97 -56.68 -7.54
N ASN A 69 13.77 -57.23 -7.30
CA ASN A 69 12.54 -56.45 -7.31
C ASN A 69 12.52 -55.44 -6.15
N ILE A 70 12.96 -55.82 -4.95
CA ILE A 70 13.07 -54.90 -3.80
C ILE A 70 14.01 -53.74 -4.14
N GLU A 71 15.19 -54.01 -4.71
CA GLU A 71 16.13 -52.97 -5.13
C GLU A 71 15.51 -52.01 -6.16
N SER A 72 14.77 -52.54 -7.14
CA SER A 72 14.07 -51.73 -8.15
C SER A 72 12.94 -50.89 -7.54
N LEU A 73 12.21 -51.43 -6.56
CA LEU A 73 11.14 -50.71 -5.85
C LEU A 73 11.73 -49.59 -4.99
N GLU A 74 12.84 -49.83 -4.30
CA GLU A 74 13.53 -48.83 -3.48
C GLU A 74 14.09 -47.69 -4.34
N LEU A 75 14.65 -47.99 -5.51
CA LEU A 75 15.07 -46.97 -6.47
C LEU A 75 13.88 -46.12 -6.95
N GLY A 76 12.79 -46.75 -7.37
CA GLY A 76 11.58 -46.04 -7.84
C GLY A 76 10.92 -45.19 -6.75
N LEU A 77 10.97 -45.65 -5.50
CA LEU A 77 10.47 -44.90 -4.34
C LEU A 77 11.34 -43.66 -4.08
N GLY A 78 12.67 -43.81 -4.13
CA GLY A 78 13.61 -42.70 -4.01
C GLY A 78 13.43 -41.65 -5.10
N GLU A 79 13.28 -42.07 -6.36
CA GLU A 79 12.99 -41.18 -7.49
C GLU A 79 11.69 -40.40 -7.31
N ALA A 80 10.60 -41.09 -6.91
CA ALA A 80 9.31 -40.44 -6.65
C ALA A 80 9.38 -39.45 -5.48
N GLN A 81 10.15 -39.75 -4.43
CA GLN A 81 10.39 -38.83 -3.33
C GLN A 81 11.17 -37.58 -3.77
N VAL A 82 12.18 -37.73 -4.62
CA VAL A 82 12.90 -36.59 -5.22
C VAL A 82 11.95 -35.74 -6.05
N MET A 83 11.07 -36.34 -6.85
CA MET A 83 10.05 -35.59 -7.60
C MET A 83 9.14 -34.77 -6.68
N MET A 84 8.68 -35.34 -5.57
CA MET A 84 7.85 -34.64 -4.57
C MET A 84 8.60 -33.47 -3.92
N ALA A 85 9.86 -33.68 -3.54
CA ALA A 85 10.71 -32.64 -2.94
C ALA A 85 10.95 -31.49 -3.93
N LEU A 86 11.22 -31.81 -5.19
CA LEU A 86 11.41 -30.82 -6.26
C LEU A 86 10.13 -30.00 -6.49
N ALA A 87 8.97 -30.66 -6.54
CA ALA A 87 7.69 -29.98 -6.71
C ALA A 87 7.41 -28.96 -5.59
N SER A 88 7.69 -29.34 -4.33
CA SER A 88 7.60 -28.45 -3.17
C SER A 88 8.57 -27.26 -3.28
N HIS A 89 9.82 -27.51 -3.66
CA HIS A 89 10.82 -26.46 -3.81
C HIS A 89 10.45 -25.45 -4.91
N LEU A 90 9.95 -25.92 -6.05
CA LEU A 90 9.47 -25.07 -7.14
C LEU A 90 8.26 -24.22 -6.72
N GLN A 91 7.33 -24.78 -5.94
CA GLN A 91 6.20 -24.03 -5.39
C GLN A 91 6.67 -22.90 -4.46
N ASN A 92 7.66 -23.17 -3.60
CA ASN A 92 8.24 -22.16 -2.73
C ASN A 92 8.93 -21.04 -3.53
N ILE A 93 9.73 -21.38 -4.54
CA ILE A 93 10.38 -20.38 -5.41
C ILE A 93 9.34 -19.51 -6.14
N GLU A 94 8.28 -20.10 -6.68
CA GLU A 94 7.26 -19.34 -7.39
C GLU A 94 6.49 -18.41 -6.43
N ALA A 95 6.24 -18.85 -5.19
CA ALA A 95 5.65 -18.01 -4.14
C ALA A 95 6.57 -16.83 -3.77
N GLU A 96 7.86 -17.08 -3.57
CA GLU A 96 8.85 -16.03 -3.28
C GLU A 96 8.97 -15.02 -4.42
N LYS A 97 9.05 -15.50 -5.66
CA LYS A 97 9.04 -14.67 -6.86
C LYS A 97 7.82 -13.76 -6.89
N GLN A 98 6.64 -14.28 -6.55
CA GLN A 98 5.43 -13.46 -6.56
C GLN A 98 5.37 -12.44 -5.42
N LYS A 99 5.91 -12.80 -4.25
CA LYS A 99 6.12 -11.87 -3.13
C LYS A 99 7.04 -10.72 -3.54
N LEU A 100 8.21 -11.03 -4.12
CA LEU A 100 9.18 -10.03 -4.60
C LEU A 100 8.57 -9.13 -5.68
N LYS A 101 7.84 -9.70 -6.65
CA LYS A 101 7.15 -8.91 -7.68
C LYS A 101 6.15 -7.91 -7.09
N THR A 102 5.47 -8.28 -6.02
CA THR A 102 4.54 -7.39 -5.33
C THR A 102 5.28 -6.32 -4.53
N GLN A 103 6.38 -6.68 -3.86
CA GLN A 103 7.23 -5.73 -3.17
C GLN A 103 7.83 -4.68 -4.13
N VAL A 104 8.32 -5.10 -5.30
CA VAL A 104 8.82 -4.20 -6.33
C VAL A 104 7.74 -3.20 -6.75
N ARG A 105 6.51 -3.66 -7.02
CA ARG A 105 5.39 -2.77 -7.37
C ARG A 105 5.08 -1.76 -6.26
N ARG A 106 5.08 -2.19 -5.01
CA ARG A 106 4.90 -1.29 -3.85
C ARG A 106 6.00 -0.25 -3.76
N LEU A 107 7.27 -0.66 -3.90
CA LEU A 107 8.41 0.26 -3.85
C LEU A 107 8.38 1.29 -4.99
N TYR A 108 7.96 0.89 -6.20
CA TYR A 108 7.76 1.84 -7.29
C TYR A 108 6.68 2.88 -6.96
N GLN A 109 5.55 2.47 -6.39
CA GLN A 109 4.48 3.39 -5.96
C GLN A 109 4.94 4.32 -4.84
N GLU A 110 5.66 3.79 -3.86
CA GLU A 110 6.24 4.57 -2.76
C GLU A 110 7.28 5.57 -3.27
N ASN A 111 8.14 5.17 -4.21
CA ASN A 111 9.12 6.08 -4.79
C ASN A 111 8.45 7.21 -5.58
N ALA A 112 7.40 6.90 -6.35
CA ALA A 112 6.62 7.92 -7.05
C ALA A 112 5.96 8.89 -6.06
N TRP A 113 5.31 8.36 -5.01
CA TRP A 113 4.69 9.16 -3.97
C TRP A 113 5.69 10.07 -3.25
N LEU A 114 6.88 9.58 -2.91
CA LEU A 114 7.94 10.37 -2.29
C LEU A 114 8.46 11.49 -3.20
N ARG A 115 8.54 11.25 -4.52
CA ARG A 115 8.91 12.30 -5.49
C ARG A 115 7.86 13.40 -5.54
N ASP A 116 6.58 13.03 -5.53
CA ASP A 116 5.48 14.00 -5.53
C ASP A 116 5.46 14.82 -4.21
N GLU A 117 5.68 14.16 -3.07
CA GLU A 117 5.74 14.83 -1.77
C GLU A 117 6.93 15.79 -1.67
N LEU A 118 8.09 15.39 -2.22
CA LEU A 118 9.27 16.25 -2.32
C LEU A 118 8.98 17.48 -3.19
N ALA A 119 8.38 17.29 -4.38
CA ALA A 119 8.02 18.39 -5.27
C ALA A 119 7.05 19.37 -4.62
N ASN A 120 6.04 18.86 -3.90
CA ASN A 120 5.09 19.68 -3.14
C ASN A 120 5.77 20.51 -2.05
N THR A 121 6.69 19.89 -1.29
CA THR A 121 7.46 20.58 -0.25
C THR A 121 8.35 21.67 -0.85
N GLN A 122 9.02 21.39 -1.97
CA GLN A 122 9.84 22.37 -2.68
C GLN A 122 9.02 23.56 -3.18
N GLN A 123 7.82 23.32 -3.72
CA GLN A 123 6.93 24.40 -4.16
C GLN A 123 6.49 25.30 -3.00
N LYS A 124 6.11 24.69 -1.86
CA LYS A 124 5.75 25.45 -0.65
C LYS A 124 6.94 26.27 -0.13
N PHE A 125 8.14 25.69 -0.14
CA PHE A 125 9.36 26.38 0.26
C PHE A 125 9.62 27.60 -0.63
N GLN A 126 9.57 27.45 -1.96
CA GLN A 126 9.74 28.57 -2.90
C GLN A 126 8.69 29.67 -2.71
N THR A 127 7.43 29.30 -2.46
CA THR A 127 6.36 30.27 -2.19
C THR A 127 6.61 31.03 -0.89
N SER A 128 7.06 30.33 0.16
CA SER A 128 7.44 30.95 1.43
C SER A 128 8.63 31.89 1.25
N GLU A 129 9.64 31.51 0.47
CA GLU A 129 10.82 32.32 0.18
C GLU A 129 10.43 33.62 -0.54
N GLN A 130 9.57 33.52 -1.56
CA GLN A 130 9.03 34.69 -2.27
C GLN A 130 8.25 35.63 -1.33
N THR A 131 7.44 35.06 -0.44
CA THR A 131 6.68 35.83 0.56
C THR A 131 7.61 36.55 1.53
N VAL A 132 8.68 35.90 1.98
CA VAL A 132 9.68 36.54 2.87
C VAL A 132 10.37 37.71 2.17
N ALA A 133 10.79 37.55 0.91
CA ALA A 133 11.40 38.62 0.15
C ALA A 133 10.47 39.83 -0.01
N GLN A 134 9.18 39.60 -0.29
CA GLN A 134 8.17 40.66 -0.38
C GLN A 134 8.01 41.39 0.97
N LEU A 135 7.91 40.66 2.07
CA LEU A 135 7.79 41.24 3.41
C LEU A 135 9.04 42.02 3.82
N GLU A 136 10.24 41.58 3.40
CA GLU A 136 11.48 42.31 3.63
C GLU A 136 11.49 43.65 2.87
N GLU A 137 11.01 43.67 1.61
CA GLU A 137 10.87 44.90 0.83
C GLU A 137 9.85 45.86 1.45
N GLU A 138 8.65 45.37 1.81
CA GLU A 138 7.61 46.16 2.47
C GLU A 138 8.10 46.74 3.80
N LYS A 139 8.80 45.94 4.60
CA LYS A 139 9.43 46.40 5.83
C LYS A 139 10.42 47.53 5.55
N ASN A 140 11.31 47.36 4.57
CA ASN A 140 12.28 48.39 4.21
C ASN A 140 11.59 49.68 3.74
N HIS A 141 10.52 49.57 2.96
CA HIS A 141 9.71 50.69 2.51
C HIS A 141 9.05 51.43 3.70
N LEU A 142 8.43 50.70 4.62
CA LEU A 142 7.80 51.26 5.82
C LEU A 142 8.83 51.96 6.73
N LEU A 143 10.01 51.37 6.90
CA LEU A 143 11.11 52.00 7.65
C LEU A 143 11.56 53.30 6.99
N PHE A 144 11.64 53.34 5.66
CA PHE A 144 11.95 54.56 4.92
C PHE A 144 10.87 55.63 5.13
N MET A 145 9.58 55.29 5.00
CA MET A 145 8.49 56.23 5.25
C MET A 145 8.48 56.77 6.69
N ALA A 146 8.73 55.90 7.68
CA ALA A 146 8.85 56.31 9.08
C ALA A 146 10.03 57.27 9.30
N SER A 147 11.17 57.03 8.64
CA SER A 147 12.32 57.93 8.69
C SER A 147 12.03 59.28 8.06
N MET A 148 11.34 59.32 6.90
CA MET A 148 10.96 60.57 6.24
C MET A 148 10.01 61.38 7.13
N LYS A 149 8.98 60.74 7.70
CA LYS A 149 8.07 61.40 8.63
C LYS A 149 8.79 61.97 9.85
N LYS A 150 9.76 61.24 10.42
CA LYS A 150 10.56 61.73 11.55
C LYS A 150 11.36 62.98 11.19
N ILE A 151 11.90 63.05 9.97
CA ILE A 151 12.63 64.22 9.47
C ILE A 151 11.66 65.40 9.24
N GLU A 152 10.45 65.15 8.72
CA GLU A 152 9.41 66.18 8.61
C GLU A 152 9.00 66.73 9.98
N ASP A 153 8.80 65.86 10.98
CA ASP A 153 8.49 66.25 12.36
C ASP A 153 9.66 67.00 13.05
N GLU A 154 10.93 66.66 12.74
CA GLU A 154 12.13 67.36 13.25
C GLU A 154 12.39 68.71 12.57
N ASN A 155 11.93 68.91 11.32
CA ASN A 155 12.03 70.18 10.58
C ASN A 155 10.85 71.14 10.86
N GLN A 156 9.82 70.69 11.58
CA GLN A 156 8.84 71.58 12.19
C GLN A 156 9.46 72.18 13.46
N ASP A 157 10.12 73.34 13.30
CA ASP A 157 10.45 74.22 14.43
C ASP A 157 9.17 74.49 15.26
N PRO A 158 9.25 74.55 16.61
CA PRO A 158 8.13 74.95 17.44
C PRO A 158 7.93 76.48 17.37
N GLU A 159 7.54 77.00 16.21
CA GLU A 159 6.95 78.33 16.11
C GLU A 159 5.42 78.19 16.01
N GLU A 160 4.75 78.84 16.97
CA GLU A 160 3.29 78.97 17.16
C GLU A 160 2.51 77.77 17.70
N ASN A 161 2.75 77.45 18.97
CA ASN A 161 1.63 77.04 19.84
C ASN A 161 0.86 78.30 20.29
N SER A 162 0.23 78.95 19.33
CA SER A 162 -0.82 79.95 19.55
C SER A 162 -1.89 79.74 18.50
N GLU A 163 -2.75 78.75 18.70
CA GLU A 163 -4.20 78.94 18.64
C GLU A 163 -4.94 77.61 18.84
N LYS A 164 -5.87 77.65 19.80
CA LYS A 164 -6.88 76.62 20.03
C LYS A 164 -7.73 76.46 18.78
N SER A 165 -7.53 75.40 18.00
CA SER A 165 -8.60 74.91 17.12
C SER A 165 -9.47 73.92 17.91
N ARG A 166 -10.61 74.43 18.38
CA ARG A 166 -11.72 73.62 18.90
C ARG A 166 -12.14 72.60 17.83
N PRO A 167 -12.45 71.35 18.17
CA PRO A 167 -13.19 70.52 17.23
C PRO A 167 -14.57 71.15 17.03
N ASP A 168 -14.89 71.44 15.77
CA ASP A 168 -16.18 71.98 15.35
C ASP A 168 -17.29 70.95 15.63
N PRO A 169 -18.26 71.22 16.51
CA PRO A 169 -19.27 70.25 16.97
C PRO A 169 -20.42 70.03 15.97
N VAL A 170 -20.21 70.33 14.69
CA VAL A 170 -21.29 70.45 13.68
C VAL A 170 -21.45 69.17 12.83
N VAL A 171 -20.54 68.20 12.94
CA VAL A 171 -20.69 66.89 12.24
C VAL A 171 -21.51 65.89 13.08
N GLU A 172 -22.05 66.32 14.22
CA GLU A 172 -22.90 65.53 15.14
C GLU A 172 -24.41 65.75 14.87
N LEU A 173 -24.80 65.95 13.61
CA LEU A 173 -26.16 66.36 13.21
C LEU A 173 -26.81 65.54 12.08
N PHE A 174 -26.24 64.40 11.71
CA PHE A 174 -26.97 63.39 10.92
C PHE A 174 -27.11 62.10 11.74
N PRO A 175 -28.20 61.96 12.50
CA PRO A 175 -28.64 60.68 13.04
C PRO A 175 -29.36 59.90 11.93
N ASP A 176 -28.97 58.64 11.74
CA ASP A 176 -29.80 57.52 11.26
C ASP A 176 -29.01 56.27 11.68
N GLU A 177 -29.23 55.79 12.91
CA GLU A 177 -30.18 54.73 13.26
C GLU A 177 -29.89 53.39 12.54
N ASP A 178 -29.78 52.36 13.38
CA ASP A 178 -29.81 50.92 13.10
C ASP A 178 -28.51 50.21 12.65
N HIS A 179 -27.72 49.74 13.63
CA HIS A 179 -27.82 48.32 13.97
C HIS A 179 -27.18 47.97 15.33
N ASP A 180 -28.06 47.43 16.18
CA ASP A 180 -27.84 46.89 17.51
C ASP A 180 -26.81 45.73 17.60
N ASP A 181 -26.41 45.51 18.85
CA ASP A 181 -25.93 44.27 19.46
C ASP A 181 -24.44 43.91 19.41
N ARG A 182 -23.68 44.55 20.32
CA ARG A 182 -22.57 43.89 21.02
C ARG A 182 -23.01 43.46 22.40
N ASN A 183 -23.49 42.23 22.52
CA ASN A 183 -23.69 41.57 23.81
C ASN A 183 -22.48 40.69 24.16
N MET A 184 -21.94 40.90 25.36
CA MET A 184 -20.81 40.18 25.94
C MET A 184 -21.29 38.96 26.76
N SER A 185 -20.69 37.78 26.50
CA SER A 185 -20.60 36.55 27.34
C SER A 185 -21.89 35.75 27.62
N PRO A 186 -21.88 34.47 28.09
CA PRO A 186 -20.79 33.49 28.31
C PRO A 186 -21.08 32.06 27.74
N THR A 187 -20.04 31.19 27.68
CA THR A 187 -20.02 29.70 27.53
C THR A 187 -21.29 28.90 27.11
N PRO A 188 -21.10 27.83 26.29
CA PRO A 188 -21.89 26.62 26.47
C PRO A 188 -21.09 25.31 26.62
N PRO A 189 -21.69 24.28 27.25
CA PRO A 189 -21.08 23.02 27.63
C PRO A 189 -21.12 21.96 26.51
N SER A 190 -20.30 20.93 26.67
CA SER A 190 -20.42 19.64 25.97
C SER A 190 -21.85 19.09 26.06
N HIS A 191 -22.48 18.82 24.91
CA HIS A 191 -23.42 17.70 24.71
C HIS A 191 -23.51 17.32 23.22
N PHE A 192 -23.63 16.01 23.00
CA PHE A 192 -23.56 15.28 21.74
C PHE A 192 -24.69 15.58 20.72
N ALA A 193 -24.41 15.18 19.48
CA ALA A 193 -25.29 14.53 18.51
C ALA A 193 -25.81 15.32 17.29
N ASN A 194 -25.48 14.76 16.11
CA ASN A 194 -26.22 14.78 14.85
C ASN A 194 -26.73 16.12 14.31
N GLN A 195 -25.88 16.81 13.55
CA GLN A 195 -26.34 17.49 12.33
C GLN A 195 -25.46 17.14 11.14
N THR A 196 -26.05 16.37 10.24
CA THR A 196 -25.61 16.07 8.88
C THR A 196 -25.52 17.37 8.07
N SER A 197 -24.29 17.78 7.74
CA SER A 197 -24.03 18.86 6.77
C SER A 197 -22.72 18.59 6.03
N GLY A 198 -22.83 17.94 4.87
CA GLY A 198 -22.02 18.16 3.66
C GLY A 198 -20.51 17.88 3.64
N TYR A 199 -19.83 17.78 4.77
CA TYR A 199 -18.39 17.51 4.83
C TYR A 199 -18.14 16.14 5.44
N GLU A 200 -18.11 15.11 4.59
CA GLU A 200 -17.65 13.80 5.01
C GLU A 200 -16.18 13.89 5.45
N ILE A 201 -15.95 13.60 6.73
CA ILE A 201 -14.60 13.53 7.31
C ILE A 201 -13.78 12.50 6.52
N PRO A 202 -12.59 12.86 5.97
CA PRO A 202 -11.76 11.94 5.20
C PRO A 202 -11.47 10.66 5.96
N ALA A 203 -11.47 9.52 5.25
CA ALA A 203 -11.26 8.19 5.85
C ALA A 203 -10.01 8.13 6.72
N ARG A 204 -8.94 8.83 6.31
CA ARG A 204 -7.68 8.90 7.06
C ARG A 204 -7.83 9.58 8.42
N LEU A 205 -8.56 10.69 8.50
CA LEU A 205 -8.85 11.38 9.76
C LEU A 205 -9.71 10.52 10.70
N ARG A 206 -10.68 9.80 10.13
CA ARG A 206 -11.56 8.90 10.90
C ARG A 206 -10.76 7.77 11.55
N THR A 207 -9.83 7.16 10.80
CA THR A 207 -8.96 6.11 11.34
C THR A 207 -8.03 6.65 12.43
N LEU A 208 -7.45 7.84 12.22
CA LEU A 208 -6.56 8.49 13.18
C LEU A 208 -7.30 8.83 14.48
N HIS A 209 -8.51 9.38 14.38
CA HIS A 209 -9.37 9.68 15.52
C HIS A 209 -9.69 8.42 16.34
N ASN A 210 -10.05 7.33 15.68
CA ASN A 210 -10.34 6.05 16.36
C ASN A 210 -9.12 5.49 17.09
N LEU A 211 -7.93 5.60 16.50
CA LEU A 211 -6.68 5.18 17.14
C LEU A 211 -6.39 6.04 18.37
N VAL A 212 -6.55 7.37 18.27
CA VAL A 212 -6.33 8.30 19.39
C VAL A 212 -7.28 7.98 20.55
N ILE A 213 -8.57 7.71 20.29
CA ILE A 213 -9.53 7.29 21.32
C ILE A 213 -9.08 5.98 21.97
N GLN A 214 -8.66 4.97 21.19
CA GLN A 214 -8.22 3.69 21.71
C GLN A 214 -7.00 3.85 22.64
N TYR A 215 -6.01 4.64 22.24
CA TYR A 215 -4.83 4.87 23.06
C TYR A 215 -5.12 5.71 24.31
N ALA A 216 -5.98 6.73 24.21
CA ALA A 216 -6.40 7.51 25.37
C ALA A 216 -7.25 6.70 26.36
N SER A 217 -7.97 5.68 25.90
CA SER A 217 -8.78 4.79 26.76
C SER A 217 -8.01 3.65 27.41
N GLN A 218 -6.76 3.40 26.98
CA GLN A 218 -5.87 2.37 27.55
C GLN A 218 -4.94 2.89 28.65
N GLY A 219 -4.98 4.20 28.94
CA GLY A 219 -4.35 4.83 30.11
C GLY A 219 -5.38 5.18 31.17
#